data_AF-A0A852C0P4-F1
#
_entry.id   AF-A0A852C0P4-F1
#
_cell.length_a   1.000
_cell.length_b   1.000
_cell.length_c   1.000
_cell.angle_alpha   90.00
_cell.angle_beta   90.00
_cell.angle_gamma   90.00
#
_symmetry.space_group_name_H-M   'P 1'
#
loop_
_entity.id
_entity.type
_entity.pdbx_description
1 polymer ?
#
loop_
_entity_poly.entity_id
_entity_poly.type
_entity_poly.pdbx_seq_one_letter_code
_entity_poly.pdbx_strand_id
1 'polypeptide(L)'
;RMKQLLQNNILNPTELLGYFKQPVAGTRAAVRAADYMETTLILLKEKLRWAVKGDFNVTDLLTPAQMEMIFKASGCDQQDKKISCDDSYQYRTITGECNNRRNPSLGAANRATVRWLPAEYEDGVSVPHGWTEGKLFSGHPFPLVREVSNEIVRFPPEQLMLDQKRSLMFMQWGQFTDHDLTLSPDTPARVTFSGKVDCATSCAKEPPCFPIMIPPNDPRVKDTKDCLPFFRSAPACTSGRAIRDQLNAPTAFLDASQVYGSEVALATKLRNQSSQLGLLAVNQDYTDEGRPYLPFGSTEKDPCLIVSQEAKIPCFIAGDPRATEMLELTCMHTLFLREHNRLAAELKRLNPHWDGERLYQEARKIMGAIVQIITYRDYLPLLLGNTFRRYIPVYKGYDESVDPRISNVFTLAFRFAHASIPPTIDRLNEDYKPMGPKIKLRTSFFAVWRIVQGG
;
A
#
# COMPACT_ATOMS: atom_id res chain seq x y z
N ARG A 1 15.11 -13.88 -4.00
CA ARG A 1 16.23 -12.93 -4.15
C ARG A 1 16.13 -11.60 -3.40
N MET A 2 14.98 -10.96 -3.13
CA MET A 2 14.97 -9.89 -2.08
C MET A 2 15.43 -10.49 -0.75
N LYS A 3 14.88 -11.67 -0.47
CA LYS A 3 15.40 -12.67 0.46
C LYS A 3 16.90 -13.09 0.27
N GLN A 4 17.62 -12.72 -0.78
CA GLN A 4 19.05 -13.04 -0.97
C GLN A 4 19.91 -11.77 -0.95
N LEU A 5 19.39 -10.65 -1.47
CA LEU A 5 19.94 -9.30 -1.27
C LEU A 5 19.93 -8.93 0.22
N LEU A 6 18.85 -9.29 0.92
CA LEU A 6 18.75 -9.26 2.37
C LEU A 6 19.76 -10.20 3.06
N GLN A 7 20.20 -11.28 2.39
CA GLN A 7 21.24 -12.18 2.91
C GLN A 7 22.65 -11.64 2.64
N ASN A 8 22.83 -10.82 1.61
CA ASN A 8 24.12 -10.28 1.19
C ASN A 8 24.39 -8.86 1.74
N ASN A 9 23.46 -8.27 2.51
CA ASN A 9 23.51 -6.88 3.00
C ASN A 9 23.67 -5.82 1.90
N ILE A 10 23.26 -6.15 0.67
CA ILE A 10 23.27 -5.23 -0.47
C ILE A 10 21.82 -4.78 -0.64
N LEU A 11 21.41 -3.74 0.08
CA LEU A 11 20.13 -3.09 -0.12
C LEU A 11 20.34 -1.62 -0.45
N ASN A 12 19.96 -1.23 -1.67
CA ASN A 12 19.79 0.16 -2.04
C ASN A 12 18.35 0.64 -1.70
N PRO A 13 18.08 1.95 -1.68
CA PRO A 13 16.75 2.48 -1.38
C PRO A 13 15.62 1.91 -2.26
N THR A 14 15.88 1.60 -3.53
CA THR A 14 14.89 1.00 -4.44
C THR A 14 14.51 -0.41 -3.99
N GLU A 15 15.48 -1.20 -3.53
CA GLU A 15 15.25 -2.57 -3.03
C GLU A 15 14.50 -2.58 -1.69
N LEU A 16 14.78 -1.59 -0.84
CA LEU A 16 14.04 -1.34 0.40
C LEU A 16 12.57 -0.99 0.12
N LEU A 17 12.30 -0.05 -0.79
CA LEU A 17 10.94 0.34 -1.16
C LEU A 17 10.14 -0.80 -1.79
N GLY A 18 10.80 -1.68 -2.56
CA GLY A 18 10.19 -2.89 -3.12
C GLY A 18 9.80 -3.94 -2.07
N TYR A 19 10.22 -3.79 -0.80
CA TYR A 19 9.92 -4.74 0.27
C TYR A 19 8.45 -4.74 0.68
N PHE A 20 7.89 -3.57 1.00
CA PHE A 20 6.51 -3.46 1.49
C PHE A 20 5.43 -3.59 0.41
N LYS A 21 5.82 -3.55 -0.86
CA LYS A 21 4.93 -3.87 -1.97
C LYS A 21 4.80 -5.37 -2.22
N GLN A 22 5.57 -6.22 -1.55
CA GLN A 22 5.40 -7.66 -1.73
C GLN A 22 4.11 -8.15 -1.05
N PRO A 23 3.25 -8.86 -1.78
CA PRO A 23 2.03 -9.37 -1.20
C PRO A 23 2.34 -10.53 -0.24
N VAL A 24 1.60 -10.59 0.87
CA VAL A 24 1.69 -11.62 1.91
C VAL A 24 0.34 -12.30 2.09
N ALA A 25 0.34 -13.48 2.73
CA ALA A 25 -0.88 -14.20 3.14
C ALA A 25 -2.02 -14.20 2.09
N GLY A 26 -3.22 -13.71 2.43
CA GLY A 26 -4.39 -13.68 1.55
C GLY A 26 -4.19 -12.81 0.31
N THR A 27 -3.56 -11.64 0.47
CA THR A 27 -3.17 -10.74 -0.62
C THR A 27 -2.32 -11.48 -1.66
N ARG A 28 -1.38 -12.33 -1.22
CA ARG A 28 -0.55 -13.14 -2.13
C ARG A 28 -1.36 -14.16 -2.92
N ALA A 29 -2.36 -14.77 -2.30
CA ALA A 29 -3.24 -15.71 -3.00
C ALA A 29 -4.05 -14.99 -4.08
N ALA A 30 -4.65 -13.83 -3.75
CA ALA A 30 -5.40 -12.99 -4.68
C ALA A 30 -4.55 -12.53 -5.87
N VAL A 31 -3.35 -12.00 -5.60
CA VAL A 31 -2.43 -11.54 -6.65
C VAL A 31 -1.97 -12.70 -7.54
N ARG A 32 -1.64 -13.88 -6.97
CA ARG A 32 -1.23 -15.04 -7.76
C ARG A 32 -2.33 -15.50 -8.71
N ALA A 33 -3.59 -15.52 -8.25
CA ALA A 33 -4.72 -15.89 -9.09
C ALA A 33 -4.86 -14.94 -10.29
N ALA A 34 -4.75 -13.63 -10.03
CA ALA A 34 -4.80 -12.62 -11.08
C ALA A 34 -3.61 -12.71 -12.06
N ASP A 35 -2.39 -12.95 -11.55
CA ASP A 35 -1.19 -13.14 -12.38
C ASP A 35 -1.32 -14.38 -13.27
N TYR A 36 -1.87 -15.50 -12.76
CA TYR A 36 -2.12 -16.70 -13.55
C TYR A 36 -3.15 -16.46 -14.66
N MET A 37 -4.22 -15.71 -14.36
CA MET A 37 -5.21 -15.30 -15.35
C MET A 37 -4.55 -14.51 -16.49
N GLU A 38 -3.83 -13.42 -16.16
CA GLU A 38 -3.21 -12.55 -17.16
C GLU A 38 -2.13 -13.28 -17.97
N THR A 39 -1.27 -14.06 -17.30
CA THR A 39 -0.23 -14.85 -17.97
C THR A 39 -0.84 -15.85 -18.94
N THR A 40 -1.95 -16.51 -18.57
CA THR A 40 -2.66 -17.44 -19.45
C THR A 40 -3.20 -16.73 -20.70
N LEU A 41 -3.80 -15.54 -20.54
CA LEU A 41 -4.29 -14.74 -21.66
C LEU A 41 -3.15 -14.29 -22.59
N ILE A 42 -1.99 -13.89 -22.03
CA ILE A 42 -0.80 -13.52 -22.82
C ILE A 42 -0.30 -14.72 -23.63
N LEU A 43 -0.14 -15.89 -23.00
CA LEU A 43 0.33 -17.11 -23.67
C LEU A 43 -0.65 -17.58 -24.76
N LEU A 44 -1.95 -17.45 -24.52
CA LEU A 44 -2.97 -17.73 -25.53
C LEU A 44 -2.87 -16.77 -26.71
N LYS A 45 -2.69 -15.46 -26.46
CA LYS A 45 -2.48 -14.47 -27.51
C LYS A 45 -1.27 -14.84 -28.37
N GLU A 46 -0.13 -15.15 -27.76
CA GLU A 46 1.08 -15.58 -28.47
C GLU A 46 0.85 -16.84 -29.31
N LYS A 47 0.18 -17.84 -28.75
CA LYS A 47 -0.16 -19.07 -29.45
C LYS A 47 -1.18 -18.90 -30.56
N LEU A 48 -2.01 -17.86 -30.56
CA LEU A 48 -3.01 -17.63 -31.61
C LEU A 48 -2.51 -16.71 -32.73
N ARG A 49 -1.34 -16.07 -32.57
CA ARG A 49 -0.74 -15.19 -33.59
C ARG A 49 -0.52 -15.85 -34.95
N TRP A 50 -0.30 -17.17 -35.00
CA TRP A 50 -0.15 -17.88 -36.28
C TRP A 50 -1.49 -18.13 -36.99
N ALA A 51 -2.60 -18.14 -36.23
CA ALA A 51 -3.93 -18.46 -36.73
C ALA A 51 -4.77 -17.22 -37.06
N VAL A 52 -4.53 -16.10 -36.36
CA VAL A 52 -5.28 -14.84 -36.54
C VAL A 52 -4.36 -13.77 -37.10
N LYS A 53 -4.72 -13.23 -38.27
CA LYS A 53 -3.96 -12.14 -38.93
C LYS A 53 -4.31 -10.79 -38.30
N GLY A 54 -3.30 -9.97 -38.04
CA GLY A 54 -3.45 -8.61 -37.53
C GLY A 54 -3.46 -8.53 -35.99
N ASP A 55 -3.69 -7.33 -35.47
CA ASP A 55 -3.85 -7.11 -34.04
C ASP A 55 -5.24 -7.59 -33.59
N PHE A 56 -5.27 -8.39 -32.54
CA PHE A 56 -6.51 -8.89 -31.93
C PHE A 56 -6.39 -8.89 -30.41
N ASN A 57 -7.55 -8.83 -29.75
CA ASN A 57 -7.67 -9.12 -28.33
C ASN A 57 -8.02 -10.60 -28.15
N VAL A 58 -7.24 -11.29 -27.32
CA VAL A 58 -7.44 -12.73 -27.07
C VAL A 58 -8.82 -13.02 -26.49
N THR A 59 -9.40 -12.11 -25.72
CA THR A 59 -10.72 -12.33 -25.11
C THR A 59 -11.85 -12.26 -26.11
N ASP A 60 -11.67 -11.59 -27.26
CA ASP A 60 -12.70 -11.54 -28.30
C ASP A 60 -12.82 -12.88 -29.05
N LEU A 61 -11.81 -13.73 -28.91
CA LEU A 61 -11.75 -15.08 -29.50
C LEU A 61 -12.22 -16.18 -28.55
N LEU A 62 -12.37 -15.87 -27.26
CA LEU A 62 -12.75 -16.83 -26.24
C LEU A 62 -14.25 -16.77 -25.98
N THR A 63 -14.90 -17.93 -26.01
CA THR A 63 -16.31 -18.03 -25.59
C THR A 63 -16.44 -17.71 -24.08
N PRO A 64 -17.63 -17.28 -23.61
CA PRO A 64 -17.86 -17.08 -22.18
C PRO A 64 -17.50 -18.30 -21.31
N ALA A 65 -17.79 -19.51 -21.80
CA ALA A 65 -17.45 -20.76 -21.10
C ALA A 65 -15.94 -20.99 -21.01
N GLN A 66 -15.17 -20.68 -22.07
CA GLN A 66 -13.71 -20.76 -22.03
C GLN A 66 -13.11 -19.71 -21.08
N MET A 67 -13.66 -18.49 -21.07
CA MET A 67 -13.25 -17.46 -20.12
C MET A 67 -13.51 -17.87 -18.67
N GLU A 68 -14.70 -18.42 -18.38
CA GLU A 68 -15.05 -18.92 -17.05
C GLU A 68 -14.15 -20.09 -16.62
N MET A 69 -13.80 -20.99 -17.55
CA MET A 69 -12.87 -22.09 -17.29
C MET A 69 -11.48 -21.57 -16.90
N ILE A 70 -10.93 -20.59 -17.63
CA ILE A 70 -9.64 -19.98 -17.28
C ILE A 70 -9.72 -19.27 -15.93
N PHE A 71 -10.82 -18.55 -15.67
CA PHE A 71 -11.04 -17.81 -14.42
C PHE A 71 -11.11 -18.74 -13.19
N LYS A 72 -11.73 -19.91 -13.33
CA LYS A 72 -11.73 -20.95 -12.28
C LYS A 72 -10.35 -21.61 -12.14
N ALA A 73 -9.70 -21.94 -13.26
CA ALA A 73 -8.40 -22.59 -13.24
C ALA A 73 -7.28 -21.71 -12.65
N SER A 74 -7.39 -20.39 -12.79
CA SER A 74 -6.46 -19.43 -12.17
C SER A 74 -6.71 -19.26 -10.67
N GLY A 75 -7.88 -19.65 -10.16
CA GLY A 75 -8.31 -19.43 -8.77
C GLY A 75 -8.94 -18.05 -8.55
N CYS A 76 -9.27 -17.31 -9.60
CA CYS A 76 -9.96 -16.02 -9.48
C CYS A 76 -11.40 -16.17 -8.95
N ASP A 77 -12.02 -17.33 -9.16
CA ASP A 77 -13.36 -17.69 -8.65
C ASP A 77 -13.47 -17.62 -7.12
N GLN A 78 -12.36 -17.71 -6.40
CA GLN A 78 -12.33 -17.57 -4.95
C GLN A 78 -12.82 -16.18 -4.49
N GLN A 79 -12.67 -15.14 -5.32
CA GLN A 79 -13.15 -13.79 -5.04
C GLN A 79 -14.66 -13.63 -5.30
N ASP A 80 -15.26 -14.54 -6.07
CA ASP A 80 -16.69 -14.54 -6.43
C ASP A 80 -17.52 -15.47 -5.54
N LYS A 81 -16.88 -16.13 -4.56
CA LYS A 81 -17.58 -16.93 -3.56
C LYS A 81 -18.64 -16.08 -2.85
N LYS A 82 -19.84 -16.66 -2.71
CA LYS A 82 -20.96 -16.02 -2.01
C LYS A 82 -20.55 -15.69 -0.58
N ILE A 83 -20.54 -14.40 -0.26
CA ILE A 83 -20.28 -13.89 1.09
C ILE A 83 -21.57 -14.03 1.89
N SER A 84 -21.50 -14.72 3.02
CA SER A 84 -22.59 -14.81 3.99
C SER A 84 -22.39 -13.75 5.06
N CYS A 85 -23.34 -12.82 5.17
CA CYS A 85 -23.30 -11.76 6.18
C CYS A 85 -24.15 -12.16 7.38
N ASP A 86 -23.59 -11.99 8.58
CA ASP A 86 -24.32 -12.13 9.83
C ASP A 86 -24.93 -10.77 10.19
N ASP A 87 -26.24 -10.62 9.98
CA ASP A 87 -26.98 -9.40 10.30
C ASP A 87 -27.00 -9.07 11.80
N SER A 88 -26.68 -10.04 12.67
CA SER A 88 -26.59 -9.84 14.12
C SER A 88 -25.21 -9.30 14.56
N TYR A 89 -24.19 -9.40 13.70
CA TYR A 89 -22.84 -8.93 14.02
C TYR A 89 -22.77 -7.40 14.01
N GLN A 90 -22.44 -6.81 15.17
CA GLN A 90 -22.55 -5.37 15.40
C GLN A 90 -21.32 -4.55 14.96
N TYR A 91 -20.26 -5.21 14.48
CA TYR A 91 -18.98 -4.59 14.20
C TYR A 91 -18.60 -4.73 12.73
N ARG A 92 -17.66 -3.90 12.29
CA ARG A 92 -17.06 -4.05 10.96
C ARG A 92 -16.30 -5.37 10.91
N THR A 93 -16.39 -6.09 9.80
CA THR A 93 -15.46 -7.19 9.53
C THR A 93 -14.04 -6.64 9.39
N ILE A 94 -13.03 -7.49 9.53
CA ILE A 94 -11.62 -7.10 9.27
C ILE A 94 -11.37 -6.90 7.78
N THR A 95 -12.09 -7.64 6.92
CA THR A 95 -11.91 -7.62 5.47
C THR A 95 -12.67 -6.49 4.78
N GLY A 96 -13.53 -5.76 5.50
CA GLY A 96 -14.45 -4.77 4.93
C GLY A 96 -15.69 -5.38 4.25
N GLU A 97 -15.79 -6.71 4.19
CA GLU A 97 -16.96 -7.41 3.66
C GLU A 97 -18.21 -7.12 4.50
N CYS A 98 -19.38 -7.25 3.89
CA CYS A 98 -20.70 -7.04 4.49
C CYS A 98 -20.99 -5.59 4.93
N ASN A 99 -20.15 -4.61 4.58
CA ASN A 99 -20.48 -3.20 4.80
C ASN A 99 -21.72 -2.77 3.98
N ASN A 100 -21.72 -3.10 2.69
CA ASN A 100 -22.89 -2.92 1.83
C ASN A 100 -23.71 -4.22 1.81
N ARG A 101 -24.95 -4.18 2.29
CA ARG A 101 -25.81 -5.38 2.42
C ARG A 101 -26.27 -5.93 1.07
N ARG A 102 -26.41 -5.07 0.05
CA ARG A 102 -26.80 -5.48 -1.31
C ARG A 102 -25.63 -6.09 -2.07
N ASN A 103 -24.44 -5.53 -1.89
CA ASN A 103 -23.20 -6.04 -2.48
C ASN A 103 -22.12 -6.20 -1.40
N PRO A 104 -22.07 -7.37 -0.72
CA PRO A 104 -21.18 -7.60 0.42
C PRO A 104 -19.69 -7.43 0.15
N SER A 105 -19.27 -7.45 -1.12
CA SER A 105 -17.87 -7.31 -1.53
C SER A 105 -17.42 -5.86 -1.73
N LEU A 106 -18.37 -4.91 -1.75
CA LEU A 106 -18.12 -3.55 -2.17
C LEU A 106 -17.30 -2.79 -1.11
N GLY A 107 -16.05 -2.45 -1.46
CA GLY A 107 -15.08 -1.82 -0.55
C GLY A 107 -14.25 -2.81 0.28
N ALA A 108 -14.42 -4.12 0.06
CA ALA A 108 -13.61 -5.13 0.72
C ALA A 108 -12.15 -5.13 0.23
N ALA A 109 -11.26 -5.57 1.11
CA ALA A 109 -9.84 -5.79 0.86
C ALA A 109 -9.59 -6.81 -0.27
N ASN A 110 -8.41 -6.73 -0.89
CA ASN A 110 -7.94 -7.64 -1.93
C ASN A 110 -8.82 -7.69 -3.20
N ARG A 111 -9.44 -6.56 -3.55
CA ARG A 111 -10.28 -6.42 -4.75
C ARG A 111 -9.75 -5.34 -5.70
N ALA A 112 -10.23 -5.35 -6.93
CA ALA A 112 -9.88 -4.34 -7.91
C ALA A 112 -10.28 -2.93 -7.44
N THR A 113 -9.39 -1.96 -7.68
CA THR A 113 -9.74 -0.54 -7.61
C THR A 113 -10.85 -0.21 -8.61
N VAL A 114 -11.71 0.78 -8.31
CA VAL A 114 -12.74 1.22 -9.26
C VAL A 114 -12.16 2.16 -10.31
N ARG A 115 -12.65 2.03 -11.55
CA ARG A 115 -12.33 2.92 -12.68
C ARG A 115 -13.41 3.98 -12.80
N TRP A 116 -13.06 5.26 -12.61
CA TRP A 116 -13.96 6.38 -12.91
C TRP A 116 -13.98 6.74 -14.40
N LEU A 117 -12.89 6.42 -15.11
CA LEU A 117 -12.77 6.47 -16.55
C LEU A 117 -12.23 5.13 -17.06
N PRO A 118 -12.50 4.75 -18.32
CA PRO A 118 -11.88 3.59 -18.95
C PRO A 118 -10.35 3.61 -18.81
N ALA A 119 -9.73 2.43 -18.71
CA ALA A 119 -8.28 2.34 -18.67
C ALA A 119 -7.68 2.70 -20.04
N GLU A 120 -6.60 3.48 -20.03
CA GLU A 120 -5.81 3.79 -21.22
C GLU A 120 -4.50 3.01 -21.17
N TYR A 121 -4.44 1.95 -21.97
CA TYR A 121 -3.25 1.14 -22.21
C TYR A 121 -2.86 1.26 -23.67
N GLU A 122 -1.57 1.11 -23.95
CA GLU A 122 -0.98 1.20 -25.28
C GLU A 122 -1.56 0.17 -26.27
N ASP A 123 -1.97 -1.00 -25.78
CA ASP A 123 -2.66 -2.04 -26.55
C ASP A 123 -4.16 -2.16 -26.21
N GLY A 124 -4.70 -1.21 -25.45
CA GLY A 124 -6.08 -1.21 -24.97
C GLY A 124 -6.39 -2.25 -23.89
N VAL A 125 -5.42 -3.04 -23.43
CA VAL A 125 -5.65 -4.16 -22.51
C VAL A 125 -4.76 -4.07 -21.27
N SER A 126 -3.44 -4.14 -21.43
CA SER A 126 -2.54 -4.23 -20.28
C SER A 126 -1.14 -3.68 -20.54
N VAL A 127 -0.73 -3.38 -21.77
CA VAL A 127 0.61 -2.84 -22.05
C VAL A 127 0.61 -1.34 -21.72
N PRO A 128 1.46 -0.86 -20.79
CA PRO A 128 1.50 0.57 -20.44
C PRO A 128 2.05 1.42 -21.58
N HIS A 129 1.67 2.70 -21.64
CA HIS A 129 2.30 3.64 -22.56
C HIS A 129 3.81 3.79 -22.29
N GLY A 130 4.59 3.92 -23.35
CA GLY A 130 6.06 3.96 -23.29
C GLY A 130 6.69 2.56 -23.20
N TRP A 131 5.89 1.51 -23.36
CA TRP A 131 6.40 0.14 -23.46
C TRP A 131 7.12 -0.06 -24.80
N THR A 132 6.40 0.15 -25.91
CA THR A 132 6.93 -0.03 -27.26
C THR A 132 7.73 1.20 -27.68
N GLU A 133 9.00 0.98 -28.04
CA GLU A 133 9.87 2.06 -28.52
C GLU A 133 9.33 2.68 -29.82
N GLY A 134 9.34 4.01 -29.90
CA GLY A 134 8.84 4.76 -31.05
C GLY A 134 7.31 4.85 -31.16
N LYS A 135 6.54 4.16 -30.32
CA LYS A 135 5.07 4.29 -30.34
C LYS A 135 4.64 5.64 -29.77
N LEU A 136 3.86 6.37 -30.57
CA LEU A 136 3.37 7.70 -30.20
C LEU A 136 2.11 7.58 -29.33
N PHE A 137 1.98 8.50 -28.38
CA PHE A 137 0.77 8.75 -27.62
C PHE A 137 0.23 10.13 -28.00
N SER A 138 -0.99 10.17 -28.55
CA SER A 138 -1.61 11.41 -29.05
C SER A 138 -0.72 12.20 -30.01
N GLY A 139 0.01 11.51 -30.90
CA GLY A 139 0.91 12.13 -31.88
C GLY A 139 2.31 12.49 -31.37
N HIS A 140 2.62 12.25 -30.09
CA HIS A 140 3.91 12.61 -29.49
C HIS A 140 4.64 11.39 -28.90
N PRO A 141 5.99 11.37 -28.88
CA PRO A 141 6.75 10.36 -28.14
C PRO A 141 6.41 10.41 -26.65
N PHE A 142 6.30 9.25 -26.02
CA PHE A 142 6.10 9.18 -24.57
C PHE A 142 7.42 9.50 -23.86
N PRO A 143 7.50 10.54 -23.01
CA PRO A 143 8.76 10.96 -22.41
C PRO A 143 9.28 9.95 -21.38
N LEU A 144 10.60 9.91 -21.18
CA LEU A 144 11.17 9.11 -20.10
C LEU A 144 10.76 9.71 -18.75
N VAL A 145 10.15 8.90 -17.88
CA VAL A 145 9.66 9.40 -16.57
C VAL A 145 10.80 9.98 -15.70
N ARG A 146 12.03 9.49 -15.88
CA ARG A 146 13.22 10.02 -15.20
C ARG A 146 13.65 11.37 -15.75
N GLU A 147 13.48 11.61 -17.05
CA GLU A 147 13.72 12.92 -17.67
C GLU A 147 12.74 13.96 -17.14
N VAL A 148 11.45 13.63 -17.09
CA VAL A 148 10.42 14.49 -16.46
C VAL A 148 10.79 14.79 -15.00
N SER A 149 11.26 13.79 -14.25
CA SER A 149 11.74 14.01 -12.88
C SER A 149 12.96 14.93 -12.81
N ASN A 150 13.90 14.84 -13.76
CA ASN A 150 15.13 15.63 -13.77
C ASN A 150 14.88 17.08 -14.18
N GLU A 151 13.98 17.31 -15.14
CA GLU A 151 13.75 18.64 -15.73
C GLU A 151 12.63 19.42 -15.03
N ILE A 152 11.61 18.75 -14.49
CA ILE A 152 10.42 19.41 -13.91
C ILE A 152 10.39 19.32 -12.38
N VAL A 153 10.66 18.14 -11.82
CA VAL A 153 10.47 17.90 -10.37
C VAL A 153 11.69 18.29 -9.55
N ARG A 154 12.90 18.16 -10.12
CA ARG A 154 14.15 18.45 -9.43
C ARG A 154 14.28 19.95 -9.18
N PHE A 155 14.59 20.32 -7.95
CA PHE A 155 14.95 21.68 -7.57
C PHE A 155 16.23 21.67 -6.69
N PRO A 156 17.02 22.75 -6.70
CA PRO A 156 18.21 22.86 -5.85
C PRO A 156 17.81 23.07 -4.37
N PRO A 157 18.54 22.52 -3.39
CA PRO A 157 18.18 22.59 -1.97
C PRO A 157 17.96 24.02 -1.43
N GLU A 158 18.64 25.02 -2.02
CA GLU A 158 18.54 26.43 -1.66
C GLU A 158 17.16 27.04 -1.98
N GLN A 159 16.38 26.40 -2.87
CA GLN A 159 15.02 26.79 -3.22
C GLN A 159 13.95 26.08 -2.36
N LEU A 160 14.36 25.26 -1.37
CA LEU A 160 13.42 24.61 -0.48
C LEU A 160 12.62 25.65 0.32
N MET A 161 11.30 25.63 0.17
CA MET A 161 10.37 26.44 0.95
C MET A 161 9.55 25.56 1.87
N LEU A 162 9.63 25.81 3.18
CA LEU A 162 8.77 25.14 4.16
C LEU A 162 7.41 25.84 4.24
N ASP A 163 6.34 25.05 4.37
CA ASP A 163 5.00 25.58 4.59
C ASP A 163 4.93 26.29 5.96
N GLN A 164 4.58 27.58 5.94
CA GLN A 164 4.49 28.42 7.14
C GLN A 164 3.15 28.28 7.88
N LYS A 165 2.19 27.54 7.31
CA LYS A 165 0.81 27.37 7.82
C LYS A 165 0.45 25.91 8.08
N ARG A 166 1.37 24.97 7.91
CA ARG A 166 1.16 23.54 8.14
C ARG A 166 2.32 22.96 8.92
N SER A 167 2.02 22.27 10.02
CA SER A 167 3.00 21.43 10.72
C SER A 167 3.32 20.18 9.90
N LEU A 168 4.47 19.55 10.15
CA LEU A 168 4.82 18.26 9.55
C LEU A 168 3.78 17.15 9.81
N MET A 169 3.02 17.25 10.90
CA MET A 169 1.89 16.35 11.20
C MET A 169 0.82 16.35 10.09
N PHE A 170 0.67 17.43 9.32
CA PHE A 170 -0.26 17.46 8.18
C PHE A 170 0.18 16.47 7.09
N MET A 171 1.47 16.47 6.73
CA MET A 171 2.03 15.49 5.80
C MET A 171 1.89 14.07 6.38
N GLN A 172 2.26 13.88 7.65
CA GLN A 172 2.27 12.57 8.28
C GLN A 172 0.86 11.96 8.42
N TRP A 173 -0.15 12.77 8.74
CA TRP A 173 -1.55 12.33 8.77
C TRP A 173 -2.05 11.91 7.39
N GLY A 174 -1.63 12.63 6.34
CA GLY A 174 -1.92 12.28 4.96
C GLY A 174 -1.41 10.88 4.60
N GLN A 175 -0.15 10.58 4.89
CA GLN A 175 0.43 9.25 4.66
C GLN A 175 -0.26 8.18 5.52
N PHE A 176 -0.47 8.45 6.81
CA PHE A 176 -1.12 7.49 7.72
C PHE A 176 -2.56 7.16 7.29
N THR A 177 -3.27 8.14 6.70
CA THR A 177 -4.63 7.97 6.15
C THR A 177 -4.60 7.28 4.79
N ASP A 178 -3.63 7.58 3.92
CA ASP A 178 -3.43 6.85 2.66
C ASP A 178 -3.27 5.35 2.93
N HIS A 179 -2.52 5.01 3.97
CA HIS A 179 -2.23 3.62 4.30
C HIS A 179 -3.43 2.86 4.88
N ASP A 180 -4.48 3.56 5.35
CA ASP A 180 -5.77 2.94 5.70
C ASP A 180 -6.57 2.56 4.44
N LEU A 181 -6.40 3.32 3.35
CA LEU A 181 -7.27 3.24 2.18
C LEU A 181 -6.65 2.46 1.02
N THR A 182 -5.33 2.60 0.81
CA THR A 182 -4.71 2.18 -0.44
C THR A 182 -3.39 1.44 -0.25
N LEU A 183 -3.26 0.32 -0.93
CA LEU A 183 -1.99 -0.35 -1.20
C LEU A 183 -2.14 -1.19 -2.47
N SER A 184 -1.47 -0.79 -3.53
CA SER A 184 -1.29 -1.63 -4.71
C SER A 184 0.03 -2.41 -4.58
N PRO A 185 -0.03 -3.70 -4.24
CA PRO A 185 1.18 -4.52 -4.17
C PRO A 185 1.80 -4.66 -5.56
N ASP A 186 3.09 -4.99 -5.60
CA ASP A 186 3.75 -5.43 -6.82
C ASP A 186 3.41 -6.90 -7.08
N THR A 187 3.51 -7.34 -8.33
CA THR A 187 3.48 -8.78 -8.61
C THR A 187 4.60 -9.50 -7.81
N PRO A 188 4.31 -10.67 -7.20
CA PRO A 188 5.31 -11.49 -6.53
C PRO A 188 6.32 -12.09 -7.52
N ALA A 189 5.98 -12.15 -8.82
CA ALA A 189 6.91 -12.56 -9.86
C ALA A 189 7.98 -11.47 -10.01
N ARG A 190 9.25 -11.85 -9.84
CA ARG A 190 10.41 -10.96 -10.07
C ARG A 190 11.26 -11.37 -11.27
N VAL A 191 11.00 -12.57 -11.76
CA VAL A 191 11.62 -13.13 -12.95
C VAL A 191 10.49 -13.34 -13.94
N THR A 192 10.77 -13.11 -15.21
CA THR A 192 9.81 -13.38 -16.29
C THR A 192 9.44 -14.87 -16.30
N PHE A 193 8.30 -15.20 -16.91
CA PHE A 193 7.82 -16.59 -16.97
C PHE A 193 8.84 -17.53 -17.63
N SER A 194 9.66 -17.02 -18.58
CA SER A 194 10.73 -17.78 -19.22
C SER A 194 11.91 -18.10 -18.30
N GLY A 195 11.99 -17.46 -17.12
CA GLY A 195 13.11 -17.57 -16.20
C GLY A 195 14.36 -16.80 -16.60
N LYS A 196 14.34 -16.10 -17.75
CA LYS A 196 15.55 -15.52 -18.38
C LYS A 196 15.86 -14.09 -17.92
N VAL A 197 14.85 -13.32 -17.54
CA VAL A 197 15.01 -11.90 -17.20
C VAL A 197 14.61 -11.69 -15.74
N ASP A 198 15.54 -11.19 -14.93
CA ASP A 198 15.32 -10.75 -13.56
C ASP A 198 15.20 -9.21 -13.55
N CYS A 199 14.02 -8.69 -13.19
CA CYS A 199 13.74 -7.26 -13.25
C CYS A 199 14.60 -6.42 -12.30
N ALA A 200 15.25 -7.04 -11.32
CA ALA A 200 16.14 -6.33 -10.40
C ALA A 200 17.52 -6.05 -11.00
N THR A 201 17.96 -6.87 -11.97
CA THR A 201 19.31 -6.80 -12.55
C THR A 201 19.30 -6.57 -14.06
N SER A 202 18.14 -6.63 -14.69
CA SER A 202 17.97 -6.45 -16.13
C SER A 202 17.18 -5.19 -16.42
N CYS A 203 17.59 -4.50 -17.48
CA CYS A 203 16.86 -3.38 -18.06
C CYS A 203 15.95 -3.81 -19.24
N ALA A 204 15.70 -5.12 -19.39
CA ALA A 204 14.76 -5.61 -20.39
C ALA A 204 13.31 -5.29 -19.99
N LYS A 205 12.53 -4.81 -20.97
CA LYS A 205 11.08 -4.62 -20.85
C LYS A 205 10.38 -5.95 -21.16
N GLU A 206 10.24 -6.79 -20.14
CA GLU A 206 9.51 -8.05 -20.23
C GLU A 206 8.65 -8.24 -18.98
N PRO A 207 7.35 -8.56 -19.06
CA PRO A 207 6.51 -8.66 -17.88
C PRO A 207 7.07 -9.66 -16.86
N PRO A 208 7.22 -9.26 -15.58
CA PRO A 208 6.65 -8.07 -14.95
C PRO A 208 7.56 -6.83 -14.89
N CYS A 209 8.72 -6.89 -15.52
CA CYS A 209 9.73 -5.84 -15.54
C CYS A 209 9.29 -4.67 -16.42
N PHE A 210 9.27 -3.47 -15.86
CA PHE A 210 9.06 -2.24 -16.63
C PHE A 210 10.06 -1.16 -16.18
N PRO A 211 11.36 -1.37 -16.46
CA PRO A 211 12.44 -0.54 -15.93
C PRO A 211 12.33 0.92 -16.36
N ILE A 212 12.76 1.81 -15.47
CA ILE A 212 12.84 3.25 -15.74
C ILE A 212 14.19 3.53 -16.39
N MET A 213 14.18 3.82 -17.69
CA MET A 213 15.41 4.10 -18.44
C MET A 213 16.05 5.43 -18.03
N ILE A 214 17.38 5.48 -18.07
CA ILE A 214 18.16 6.67 -17.74
C ILE A 214 18.27 7.58 -18.97
N PRO A 215 17.82 8.85 -18.90
CA PRO A 215 17.94 9.77 -20.02
C PRO A 215 19.39 10.22 -20.21
N PRO A 216 19.74 10.74 -21.40
CA PRO A 216 20.98 11.47 -21.58
C PRO A 216 21.13 12.57 -20.53
N ASN A 217 22.36 12.83 -20.08
CA ASN A 217 22.68 13.88 -19.11
C ASN A 217 22.03 13.74 -17.72
N ASP A 218 21.59 12.54 -17.31
CA ASP A 218 21.08 12.34 -15.95
C ASP A 218 22.11 12.81 -14.90
N PRO A 219 21.68 13.59 -13.90
CA PRO A 219 22.60 14.20 -12.95
C PRO A 219 23.28 13.19 -12.03
N ARG A 220 22.68 12.01 -11.82
CA ARG A 220 23.14 10.99 -10.88
C ARG A 220 23.73 9.77 -11.59
N VAL A 221 23.06 9.23 -12.61
CA VAL A 221 23.48 8.00 -13.28
C VAL A 221 24.08 8.36 -14.64
N LYS A 222 25.36 8.06 -14.85
CA LYS A 222 26.07 8.46 -16.09
C LYS A 222 25.97 7.44 -17.21
N ASP A 223 25.76 6.17 -16.87
CA ASP A 223 25.56 5.12 -17.86
C ASP A 223 24.09 5.12 -18.33
N THR A 224 23.88 5.52 -19.59
CA THR A 224 22.55 5.52 -20.22
C THR A 224 22.06 4.12 -20.60
N LYS A 225 22.93 3.10 -20.52
CA LYS A 225 22.54 1.69 -20.69
C LYS A 225 21.98 1.09 -19.40
N ASP A 226 22.16 1.76 -18.27
CA ASP A 226 21.59 1.37 -16.98
C ASP A 226 20.12 1.80 -16.87
N CYS A 227 19.44 1.34 -15.82
CA CYS A 227 18.05 1.66 -15.54
C CYS A 227 17.76 1.61 -14.03
N LEU A 228 16.64 2.20 -13.61
CA LEU A 228 16.11 1.98 -12.27
C LEU A 228 15.12 0.81 -12.30
N PRO A 229 15.27 -0.19 -11.41
CA PRO A 229 14.33 -1.29 -11.32
C PRO A 229 12.92 -0.78 -11.02
N PHE A 230 11.95 -1.27 -11.78
CA PHE A 230 10.54 -1.00 -11.54
C PHE A 230 9.71 -2.22 -11.93
N PHE A 231 8.81 -2.60 -11.03
CA PHE A 231 7.94 -3.75 -11.15
C PHE A 231 6.53 -3.26 -11.35
N ARG A 232 5.79 -3.89 -12.26
CA ARG A 232 4.37 -3.55 -12.45
C ARG A 232 3.57 -3.93 -11.22
N SER A 233 2.67 -3.03 -10.79
CA SER A 233 1.70 -3.31 -9.73
C SER A 233 0.85 -4.52 -10.10
N ALA A 234 0.61 -5.41 -9.13
CA ALA A 234 -0.15 -6.64 -9.30
C ALA A 234 -1.52 -6.41 -9.97
N PRO A 235 -1.93 -7.31 -10.88
CA PRO A 235 -3.27 -7.28 -11.44
C PRO A 235 -4.30 -7.71 -10.39
N ALA A 236 -5.56 -7.37 -10.63
CA ALA A 236 -6.71 -7.91 -9.91
C ALA A 236 -7.50 -8.87 -10.82
N CYS A 237 -8.13 -9.88 -10.22
CA CYS A 237 -9.11 -10.69 -10.93
C CYS A 237 -10.33 -9.80 -11.25
N THR A 238 -10.68 -9.71 -12.54
CA THR A 238 -11.92 -9.04 -12.98
C THR A 238 -12.70 -10.00 -13.86
N SER A 239 -13.95 -10.27 -13.48
CA SER A 239 -14.81 -11.17 -14.23
C SER A 239 -15.25 -10.50 -15.54
N GLY A 240 -15.14 -11.23 -16.65
CA GLY A 240 -15.67 -10.81 -17.96
C GLY A 240 -14.94 -9.66 -18.66
N ARG A 241 -13.78 -9.18 -18.16
CA ARG A 241 -12.96 -8.17 -18.83
C ARG A 241 -11.50 -8.60 -18.91
N ALA A 242 -10.88 -8.36 -20.06
CA ALA A 242 -9.44 -8.58 -20.26
C ALA A 242 -8.57 -7.44 -19.74
N ILE A 243 -9.16 -6.24 -19.62
CA ILE A 243 -8.44 -5.01 -19.33
C ILE A 243 -7.87 -5.09 -17.92
N ARG A 244 -6.57 -4.84 -17.78
CA ARG A 244 -5.86 -4.97 -16.51
C ARG A 244 -6.35 -3.93 -15.51
N ASP A 245 -6.86 -4.39 -14.37
CA ASP A 245 -7.05 -3.57 -13.18
C ASP A 245 -6.03 -3.90 -12.11
N GLN A 246 -5.78 -2.95 -11.20
CA GLN A 246 -4.86 -3.14 -10.08
C GLN A 246 -5.64 -3.45 -8.81
N LEU A 247 -5.07 -4.36 -8.02
CA LEU A 247 -5.62 -4.77 -6.73
C LEU A 247 -5.38 -3.68 -5.67
N ASN A 248 -6.38 -3.47 -4.81
CA ASN A 248 -6.24 -2.77 -3.55
C ASN A 248 -6.19 -3.80 -2.41
N ALA A 249 -5.08 -3.87 -1.69
CA ALA A 249 -4.91 -4.82 -0.60
C ALA A 249 -5.70 -4.45 0.69
N PRO A 250 -5.82 -3.18 1.10
CA PRO A 250 -6.55 -2.79 2.29
C PRO A 250 -8.06 -2.65 2.01
N THR A 251 -8.85 -2.48 3.08
CA THR A 251 -10.26 -2.08 2.95
C THR A 251 -10.34 -0.67 2.32
N ALA A 252 -11.47 -0.34 1.70
CA ALA A 252 -11.69 0.99 1.10
C ALA A 252 -12.24 2.02 2.12
N PHE A 253 -12.36 1.64 3.39
CA PHE A 253 -13.02 2.45 4.41
C PHE A 253 -11.97 3.10 5.32
N LEU A 254 -12.29 4.28 5.85
CA LEU A 254 -11.54 4.84 6.99
C LEU A 254 -11.96 4.08 8.25
N ASP A 255 -11.34 2.93 8.52
CA ASP A 255 -11.69 2.04 9.61
C ASP A 255 -10.51 1.62 10.49
N ALA A 256 -9.39 2.33 10.37
CA ALA A 256 -8.14 2.09 11.07
C ALA A 256 -7.49 0.74 10.70
N SER A 257 -7.68 0.25 9.47
CA SER A 257 -7.10 -0.99 8.96
C SER A 257 -5.57 -0.99 8.97
N GLN A 258 -4.93 0.18 8.90
CA GLN A 258 -3.48 0.32 9.07
C GLN A 258 -3.00 0.01 10.50
N VAL A 259 -3.92 -0.02 11.47
CA VAL A 259 -3.66 -0.48 12.86
C VAL A 259 -4.08 -1.94 13.02
N TYR A 260 -5.26 -2.31 12.54
CA TYR A 260 -5.88 -3.61 12.84
C TYR A 260 -5.64 -4.71 11.81
N GLY A 261 -5.14 -4.36 10.63
CA GLY A 261 -5.00 -5.23 9.48
C GLY A 261 -6.27 -5.32 8.64
N SER A 262 -6.10 -5.73 7.38
CA SER A 262 -7.19 -6.00 6.43
C SER A 262 -7.39 -7.50 6.16
N GLU A 263 -6.67 -8.36 6.89
CA GLU A 263 -6.78 -9.82 6.80
C GLU A 263 -6.98 -10.40 8.20
N VAL A 264 -7.95 -11.32 8.35
CA VAL A 264 -8.32 -11.92 9.65
C VAL A 264 -7.12 -12.56 10.36
N ALA A 265 -6.24 -13.24 9.62
CA ALA A 265 -5.05 -13.87 10.19
C ALA A 265 -4.07 -12.86 10.78
N LEU A 266 -3.83 -11.73 10.10
CA LEU A 266 -2.98 -10.66 10.60
C LEU A 266 -3.62 -9.97 11.80
N ALA A 267 -4.90 -9.61 11.71
CA ALA A 267 -5.64 -9.00 12.81
C ALA A 267 -5.62 -9.86 14.08
N THR A 268 -5.75 -11.18 13.92
CA THR A 268 -5.66 -12.15 15.01
C THR A 268 -4.26 -12.19 15.64
N LYS A 269 -3.20 -12.11 14.81
CA LYS A 269 -1.80 -12.07 15.26
C LYS A 269 -1.44 -10.77 15.99
N LEU A 270 -2.06 -9.65 15.62
CA LEU A 270 -1.81 -8.34 16.23
C LEU A 270 -2.49 -8.18 17.60
N ARG A 271 -3.37 -9.10 17.99
CA ARG A 271 -4.03 -9.08 19.31
C ARG A 271 -3.19 -9.77 20.37
N ASN A 272 -3.26 -9.27 21.59
CA ASN A 272 -2.76 -9.99 22.74
C ASN A 272 -3.73 -11.12 23.09
N GLN A 273 -3.33 -12.36 22.78
CA GLN A 273 -4.15 -13.55 23.01
C GLN A 273 -3.99 -14.13 24.43
N SER A 274 -3.04 -13.63 25.22
CA SER A 274 -2.72 -14.16 26.55
C SER A 274 -3.67 -13.65 27.64
N SER A 275 -4.56 -12.71 27.33
CA SER A 275 -5.49 -12.13 28.31
C SER A 275 -6.86 -11.82 27.70
N GLN A 276 -7.89 -11.77 28.55
CA GLN A 276 -9.25 -11.34 28.20
C GLN A 276 -9.44 -9.82 28.33
N LEU A 277 -8.39 -9.05 28.05
CA LEU A 277 -8.39 -7.58 28.18
C LEU A 277 -8.62 -6.86 26.84
N GLY A 278 -8.71 -7.61 25.74
CA GLY A 278 -8.98 -7.05 24.41
C GLY A 278 -7.87 -6.14 23.87
N LEU A 279 -6.63 -6.34 24.33
CA LEU A 279 -5.48 -5.51 23.96
C LEU A 279 -4.87 -5.91 22.62
N LEU A 280 -4.17 -4.97 21.98
CA LEU A 280 -3.18 -5.28 20.94
C LEU A 280 -1.89 -5.79 21.58
N ALA A 281 -1.20 -6.68 20.86
CA ALA A 281 0.12 -7.17 21.24
C ALA A 281 1.13 -6.02 21.23
N VAL A 282 2.07 -6.07 22.18
CA VAL A 282 3.10 -5.03 22.36
C VAL A 282 4.48 -5.68 22.34
N ASN A 283 5.51 -4.87 22.10
CA ASN A 283 6.89 -5.32 22.20
C ASN A 283 7.19 -5.87 23.61
N GLN A 284 7.89 -7.01 23.68
CA GLN A 284 8.28 -7.64 24.94
C GLN A 284 9.73 -7.33 25.33
N ASP A 285 10.55 -6.88 24.37
CA ASP A 285 11.98 -6.68 24.55
C ASP A 285 12.31 -5.22 24.90
N TYR A 286 11.53 -4.27 24.39
CA TYR A 286 11.78 -2.84 24.54
C TYR A 286 10.52 -2.05 24.93
N THR A 287 10.74 -1.01 25.74
CA THR A 287 9.72 0.00 26.08
C THR A 287 10.31 1.40 25.96
N ASP A 288 9.42 2.38 25.88
CA ASP A 288 9.71 3.82 25.84
C ASP A 288 9.31 4.42 27.19
N GLU A 289 10.24 4.41 28.16
CA GLU A 289 9.95 4.83 29.54
C GLU A 289 8.73 4.10 30.13
N GLY A 290 8.62 2.79 29.90
CA GLY A 290 7.48 1.97 30.31
C GLY A 290 6.25 2.04 29.40
N ARG A 291 6.25 2.89 28.36
CA ARG A 291 5.20 2.93 27.34
C ARG A 291 5.47 1.86 26.26
N PRO A 292 4.44 1.20 25.72
CA PRO A 292 4.64 0.09 24.80
C PRO A 292 5.10 0.55 23.42
N TYR A 293 5.95 -0.25 22.78
CA TYR A 293 6.21 -0.20 21.34
C TYR A 293 5.35 -1.22 20.59
N LEU A 294 5.27 -1.05 19.26
CA LEU A 294 4.78 -2.09 18.36
C LEU A 294 5.58 -3.39 18.54
N PRO A 295 4.95 -4.57 18.42
CA PRO A 295 5.68 -5.82 18.42
C PRO A 295 6.61 -5.91 17.21
N PHE A 296 7.67 -6.72 17.30
CA PHE A 296 8.54 -6.98 16.16
C PHE A 296 7.93 -8.00 15.20
N GLY A 297 8.21 -7.83 13.91
CA GLY A 297 7.88 -8.80 12.89
C GLY A 297 8.78 -10.04 12.95
N SER A 298 8.20 -11.20 12.68
CA SER A 298 8.95 -12.47 12.58
C SER A 298 9.29 -12.77 11.12
N THR A 299 10.11 -11.93 10.48
CA THR A 299 10.56 -12.19 9.12
C THR A 299 12.04 -12.54 9.11
N GLU A 300 12.36 -13.73 8.60
CA GLU A 300 13.76 -14.21 8.42
C GLU A 300 14.67 -13.19 7.71
N LYS A 301 14.09 -12.25 6.96
CA LYS A 301 14.78 -11.36 6.03
C LYS A 301 14.10 -9.99 6.10
N ASP A 302 14.65 -9.19 6.99
CA ASP A 302 14.07 -7.97 7.53
C ASP A 302 14.94 -6.77 7.11
N PRO A 303 14.39 -5.77 6.41
CA PRO A 303 15.17 -4.61 5.95
C PRO A 303 15.70 -3.75 7.10
N CYS A 304 15.03 -3.72 8.24
CA CYS A 304 15.46 -2.97 9.42
C CYS A 304 16.67 -3.61 10.09
N LEU A 305 16.78 -4.94 10.07
CA LEU A 305 17.99 -5.62 10.55
C LEU A 305 19.23 -5.22 9.72
N ILE A 306 19.06 -4.95 8.43
CA ILE A 306 20.16 -4.53 7.55
C ILE A 306 20.54 -3.07 7.80
N VAL A 307 19.54 -2.20 7.94
CA VAL A 307 19.76 -0.77 8.21
C VAL A 307 20.29 -0.54 9.63
N SER A 308 19.90 -1.36 10.60
CA SER A 308 20.32 -1.22 12.00
C SER A 308 21.71 -1.76 12.32
N GLN A 309 22.29 -2.60 11.46
CA GLN A 309 23.65 -3.14 11.60
C GLN A 309 23.89 -3.73 13.01
N GLU A 310 24.74 -3.09 13.82
CA GLU A 310 25.09 -3.54 15.17
C GLU A 310 23.92 -3.46 16.17
N ALA A 311 22.97 -2.55 15.94
CA ALA A 311 21.80 -2.39 16.80
C ALA A 311 20.84 -3.60 16.70
N LYS A 312 20.87 -4.35 15.59
CA LYS A 312 20.08 -5.57 15.34
C LYS A 312 18.59 -5.43 15.69
N ILE A 313 18.00 -4.26 15.41
CA ILE A 313 16.59 -4.00 15.67
C ILE A 313 15.77 -4.38 14.43
N PRO A 314 14.85 -5.37 14.53
CA PRO A 314 13.99 -5.76 13.42
C PRO A 314 12.87 -4.75 13.20
N CYS A 315 12.18 -4.88 12.07
CA CYS A 315 11.04 -4.03 11.76
C CYS A 315 9.87 -4.32 12.72
N PHE A 316 9.08 -3.28 12.98
CA PHE A 316 7.82 -3.44 13.69
C PHE A 316 6.76 -4.09 12.79
N ILE A 317 5.82 -4.81 13.41
CA ILE A 317 4.61 -5.31 12.74
C ILE A 317 3.39 -4.51 13.18
N ALA A 318 2.57 -4.11 12.22
CA ALA A 318 1.31 -3.40 12.40
C ALA A 318 0.25 -3.93 11.42
N GLY A 319 -0.92 -3.29 11.36
CA GLY A 319 -1.98 -3.62 10.41
C GLY A 319 -1.60 -3.38 8.94
N ASP A 320 -0.75 -2.40 8.67
CA ASP A 320 -0.19 -2.11 7.35
C ASP A 320 1.29 -2.49 7.27
N PRO A 321 1.75 -3.13 6.17
CA PRO A 321 3.14 -3.55 6.04
C PRO A 321 4.12 -2.36 6.01
N ARG A 322 3.71 -1.17 5.56
CA ARG A 322 4.60 -0.01 5.39
C ARG A 322 4.80 0.78 6.68
N ALA A 323 4.28 0.34 7.83
CA ALA A 323 4.36 1.05 9.10
C ALA A 323 5.79 1.45 9.52
N THR A 324 6.80 0.75 9.00
CA THR A 324 8.22 0.95 9.30
C THR A 324 8.99 1.66 8.16
N GLU A 325 8.31 2.18 7.14
CA GLU A 325 8.95 2.89 6.03
C GLU A 325 9.78 4.10 6.50
N MET A 326 9.19 4.93 7.36
CA MET A 326 9.84 6.11 7.95
C MET A 326 9.55 6.22 9.45
N LEU A 327 10.39 6.99 10.15
CA LEU A 327 10.37 7.07 11.61
C LEU A 327 9.06 7.69 12.12
N GLU A 328 8.64 8.80 11.52
CA GLU A 328 7.45 9.54 11.91
C GLU A 328 6.17 8.73 11.66
N LEU A 329 6.13 7.93 10.59
CA LEU A 329 5.05 6.98 10.35
C LEU A 329 5.00 5.90 11.43
N THR A 330 6.15 5.35 11.81
CA THR A 330 6.25 4.37 12.91
C THR A 330 5.75 4.96 14.22
N CYS A 331 6.07 6.22 14.51
CA CYS A 331 5.56 6.94 15.68
C CYS A 331 4.02 7.05 15.67
N MET A 332 3.41 7.31 14.51
CA MET A 332 1.94 7.31 14.37
C MET A 332 1.33 5.94 14.66
N HIS A 333 1.89 4.86 14.11
CA HIS A 333 1.40 3.50 14.39
C HIS A 333 1.55 3.14 15.88
N THR A 334 2.67 3.50 16.51
CA THR A 334 2.88 3.30 17.96
C THR A 334 1.87 4.09 18.79
N LEU A 335 1.59 5.35 18.43
CA LEU A 335 0.60 6.19 19.10
C LEU A 335 -0.80 5.54 19.06
N PHE A 336 -1.22 5.06 17.89
CA PHE A 336 -2.54 4.45 17.71
C PHE A 336 -2.67 3.08 18.40
N LEU A 337 -1.59 2.30 18.48
CA LEU A 337 -1.56 1.10 19.32
C LEU A 337 -1.71 1.45 20.81
N ARG A 338 -0.97 2.47 21.29
CA ARG A 338 -1.05 2.94 22.68
C ARG A 338 -2.48 3.36 23.01
N GLU A 339 -3.12 4.12 22.13
CA GLU A 339 -4.47 4.60 22.34
C GLU A 339 -5.50 3.47 22.35
N HIS A 340 -5.38 2.46 21.48
CA HIS A 340 -6.23 1.26 21.57
C HIS A 340 -6.13 0.60 22.94
N ASN A 341 -4.91 0.35 23.42
CA ASN A 341 -4.69 -0.32 24.71
C ASN A 341 -5.21 0.53 25.89
N ARG A 342 -5.06 1.86 25.82
CA ARG A 342 -5.65 2.79 26.80
C ARG A 342 -7.17 2.71 26.81
N LEU A 343 -7.81 2.73 25.64
CA LEU A 343 -9.27 2.61 25.50
C LEU A 343 -9.79 1.28 26.03
N ALA A 344 -9.16 0.17 25.66
CA ALA A 344 -9.55 -1.17 26.13
C ALA A 344 -9.44 -1.29 27.67
N ALA A 345 -8.37 -0.75 28.27
CA ALA A 345 -8.21 -0.72 29.73
C ALA A 345 -9.30 0.10 30.43
N GLU A 346 -9.61 1.29 29.93
CA GLU A 346 -10.69 2.13 30.50
C GLU A 346 -12.08 1.49 30.30
N LEU A 347 -12.34 0.90 29.14
CA LEU A 347 -13.58 0.18 28.88
C LEU A 347 -13.75 -1.02 29.80
N LYS A 348 -12.67 -1.74 30.13
CA LYS A 348 -12.70 -2.84 31.11
C LYS A 348 -12.98 -2.33 32.51
N ARG A 349 -12.41 -1.19 32.90
CA ARG A 349 -12.68 -0.55 34.20
C ARG A 349 -14.15 -0.14 34.35
N LEU A 350 -14.72 0.44 33.29
CA LEU A 350 -16.13 0.84 33.25
C LEU A 350 -17.09 -0.35 33.13
N ASN A 351 -16.69 -1.39 32.41
CA ASN A 351 -17.49 -2.58 32.15
C ASN A 351 -16.72 -3.86 32.55
N PRO A 352 -16.60 -4.16 33.85
CA PRO A 352 -15.84 -5.34 34.32
C PRO A 352 -16.37 -6.68 33.77
N HIS A 353 -17.63 -6.72 33.36
CA HIS A 353 -18.30 -7.89 32.81
C HIS A 353 -18.02 -8.15 31.32
N TRP A 354 -17.40 -7.21 30.59
CA TRP A 354 -17.05 -7.43 29.18
C TRP A 354 -15.86 -8.37 29.04
N ASP A 355 -15.95 -9.26 28.04
CA ASP A 355 -14.88 -10.17 27.63
C ASP A 355 -13.86 -9.48 26.70
N GLY A 356 -12.79 -10.21 26.37
CA GLY A 356 -11.72 -9.67 25.53
C GLY A 356 -12.17 -9.31 24.11
N GLU A 357 -13.17 -10.00 23.55
CA GLU A 357 -13.67 -9.70 22.21
C GLU A 357 -14.47 -8.39 22.20
N ARG A 358 -15.40 -8.21 23.15
CA ARG A 358 -16.18 -6.98 23.27
C ARG A 358 -15.28 -5.76 23.48
N LEU A 359 -14.28 -5.88 24.36
CA LEU A 359 -13.31 -4.82 24.62
C LEU A 359 -12.51 -4.43 23.37
N TYR A 360 -11.97 -5.43 22.66
CA TYR A 360 -11.23 -5.21 21.42
C TYR A 360 -12.09 -4.50 20.37
N GLN A 361 -13.32 -4.98 20.15
CA GLN A 361 -14.21 -4.45 19.11
C GLN A 361 -14.71 -3.04 19.44
N GLU A 362 -15.02 -2.74 20.70
CA GLU A 362 -15.45 -1.39 21.11
C GLU A 362 -14.29 -0.39 21.05
N ALA A 363 -13.09 -0.78 21.51
CA ALA A 363 -11.89 0.04 21.33
C ALA A 363 -11.59 0.27 19.84
N ARG A 364 -11.68 -0.78 19.01
CA ARG A 364 -11.51 -0.69 17.54
C ARG A 364 -12.53 0.25 16.90
N LYS A 365 -13.80 0.17 17.30
CA LYS A 365 -14.88 1.04 16.82
C LYS A 365 -14.60 2.51 17.14
N ILE A 366 -14.16 2.80 18.37
CA ILE A 366 -13.79 4.17 18.79
C ILE A 366 -12.58 4.66 17.99
N MET A 367 -11.54 3.83 17.81
CA MET A 367 -10.37 4.20 17.02
C MET A 367 -10.70 4.52 15.57
N GLY A 368 -11.56 3.72 14.92
CA GLY A 368 -12.05 4.03 13.58
C GLY A 368 -12.79 5.37 13.53
N ALA A 369 -13.62 5.67 14.55
CA ALA A 369 -14.29 6.97 14.66
C ALA A 369 -13.31 8.13 14.86
N ILE A 370 -12.24 7.96 15.64
CA ILE A 370 -11.18 8.96 15.82
C ILE A 370 -10.51 9.27 14.47
N VAL A 371 -10.13 8.25 13.70
CA VAL A 371 -9.53 8.43 12.37
C VAL A 371 -10.48 9.19 11.44
N GLN A 372 -11.77 8.82 11.42
CA GLN A 372 -12.78 9.51 10.62
C GLN A 372 -12.96 10.97 11.04
N ILE A 373 -13.08 11.25 12.35
CA ILE A 373 -13.29 12.61 12.86
C ILE A 373 -12.10 13.50 12.49
N ILE A 374 -10.87 13.10 12.80
CA ILE A 374 -9.68 13.90 12.49
C ILE A 374 -9.58 14.13 10.98
N THR A 375 -9.82 13.09 10.17
CA THR A 375 -9.74 13.20 8.71
C THR A 375 -10.76 14.18 8.14
N TYR A 376 -12.04 14.04 8.48
CA TYR A 376 -13.10 14.88 7.92
C TYR A 376 -13.21 16.27 8.53
N ARG A 377 -12.87 16.43 9.82
CA ARG A 377 -12.98 17.70 10.55
C ARG A 377 -11.72 18.54 10.44
N ASP A 378 -10.54 17.93 10.55
CA ASP A 378 -9.29 18.67 10.74
C ASP A 378 -8.40 18.62 9.49
N TYR A 379 -8.30 17.46 8.83
CA TYR A 379 -7.39 17.28 7.70
C TYR A 379 -7.97 17.75 6.35
N LEU A 380 -9.11 17.20 5.93
CA LEU A 380 -9.69 17.47 4.61
C LEU A 380 -10.06 18.94 4.38
N PRO A 381 -10.57 19.70 5.38
CA PRO A 381 -10.79 21.14 5.19
C PRO A 381 -9.49 21.92 4.95
N LEU A 382 -8.39 21.52 5.60
CA LEU A 382 -7.08 22.14 5.39
C LEU A 382 -6.46 21.75 4.05
N LEU A 383 -6.79 20.57 3.51
CA LEU A 383 -6.35 20.09 2.21
C LEU A 383 -7.13 20.72 1.05
N LEU A 384 -8.47 20.69 1.11
CA LEU A 384 -9.35 21.14 0.03
C LEU A 384 -9.69 22.64 0.10
N GLY A 385 -9.42 23.28 1.23
CA GLY A 385 -9.66 24.71 1.45
C GLY A 385 -11.10 25.09 1.12
N ASN A 386 -11.26 26.17 0.34
CA ASN A 386 -12.57 26.71 -0.04
C ASN A 386 -13.42 25.73 -0.86
N THR A 387 -12.83 24.68 -1.45
CA THR A 387 -13.57 23.68 -2.22
C THR A 387 -14.10 22.52 -1.37
N PHE A 388 -13.73 22.44 -0.08
CA PHE A 388 -14.12 21.34 0.80
C PHE A 388 -15.63 21.10 0.79
N ARG A 389 -16.45 22.13 1.04
CA ARG A 389 -17.91 22.00 1.09
C ARG A 389 -18.58 21.76 -0.25
N ARG A 390 -17.90 22.05 -1.36
CA ARG A 390 -18.37 21.74 -2.71
C ARG A 390 -18.29 20.24 -2.98
N TYR A 391 -17.20 19.60 -2.60
CA TYR A 391 -16.98 18.17 -2.83
C TYR A 391 -17.48 17.28 -1.68
N ILE A 392 -17.48 17.80 -0.45
CA ILE A 392 -17.88 17.09 0.76
C ILE A 392 -18.96 17.93 1.48
N PRO A 393 -20.23 17.81 1.07
CA PRO A 393 -21.34 18.50 1.72
C PRO A 393 -21.57 17.96 3.14
N VAL A 394 -22.45 18.62 3.89
CA VAL A 394 -22.87 18.13 5.21
C VAL A 394 -23.46 16.72 5.07
N TYR A 395 -23.01 15.80 5.91
CA TYR A 395 -23.44 14.41 5.90
C TYR A 395 -24.95 14.29 6.14
N LYS A 396 -25.65 13.52 5.29
CA LYS A 396 -27.12 13.34 5.34
C LYS A 396 -27.55 11.94 5.77
N GLY A 397 -26.62 11.09 6.18
CA GLY A 397 -26.87 9.68 6.46
C GLY A 397 -26.23 8.75 5.43
N TYR A 398 -26.30 7.45 5.73
CA TYR A 398 -25.74 6.40 4.89
C TYR A 398 -26.63 6.20 3.66
N ASP A 399 -26.00 6.14 2.49
CA ASP A 399 -26.64 5.81 1.21
C ASP A 399 -25.98 4.54 0.66
N GLU A 400 -26.73 3.44 0.64
CA GLU A 400 -26.25 2.13 0.19
C GLU A 400 -26.04 2.04 -1.33
N SER A 401 -26.45 3.05 -2.10
CA SER A 401 -26.21 3.13 -3.54
C SER A 401 -24.85 3.72 -3.91
N VAL A 402 -24.17 4.39 -2.96
CA VAL A 402 -22.83 4.96 -3.16
C VAL A 402 -21.80 3.83 -3.26
N ASP A 403 -20.91 3.92 -4.23
CA ASP A 403 -19.76 3.03 -4.36
C ASP A 403 -18.60 3.49 -3.46
N PRO A 404 -18.30 2.77 -2.36
CA PRO A 404 -17.22 3.13 -1.44
C PRO A 404 -15.83 2.73 -1.93
N ARG A 405 -15.69 2.02 -3.06
CA ARG A 405 -14.39 1.53 -3.51
C ARG A 405 -13.43 2.69 -3.81
N ILE A 406 -12.16 2.50 -3.47
CA ILE A 406 -11.10 3.42 -3.86
C ILE A 406 -10.90 3.37 -5.38
N SER A 407 -10.90 4.54 -6.00
CA SER A 407 -10.65 4.65 -7.43
C SER A 407 -9.16 4.54 -7.74
N ASN A 408 -8.83 3.97 -8.90
CA ASN A 408 -7.44 3.82 -9.32
C ASN A 408 -6.71 5.18 -9.34
N VAL A 409 -7.38 6.22 -9.85
CA VAL A 409 -6.84 7.59 -9.92
C VAL A 409 -6.58 8.19 -8.53
N PHE A 410 -7.37 7.84 -7.51
CA PHE A 410 -7.14 8.34 -6.14
C PHE A 410 -5.78 7.88 -5.60
N THR A 411 -5.35 6.65 -5.89
CA THR A 411 -4.03 6.11 -5.48
C THR A 411 -2.84 6.88 -6.05
N LEU A 412 -3.07 7.69 -7.09
CA LEU A 412 -2.08 8.59 -7.69
C LEU A 412 -2.28 10.03 -7.20
N ALA A 413 -3.52 10.51 -7.19
CA ALA A 413 -3.85 11.88 -6.78
C ALA A 413 -3.46 12.16 -5.32
N PHE A 414 -3.64 11.18 -4.43
CA PHE A 414 -3.32 11.34 -3.01
C PHE A 414 -1.81 11.35 -2.72
N ARG A 415 -0.97 11.06 -3.73
CA ARG A 415 0.49 11.20 -3.66
C ARG A 415 0.98 12.64 -3.78
N PHE A 416 0.08 13.63 -3.89
CA PHE A 416 0.44 15.06 -3.84
C PHE A 416 1.34 15.37 -2.62
N ALA A 417 1.11 14.66 -1.50
CA ALA A 417 1.85 14.83 -0.26
C ALA A 417 3.34 14.50 -0.38
N HIS A 418 3.78 13.74 -1.39
CA HIS A 418 5.22 13.50 -1.63
C HIS A 418 6.00 14.80 -1.86
N ALA A 419 5.36 15.85 -2.40
CA ALA A 419 5.97 17.17 -2.56
C ALA A 419 6.10 17.94 -1.24
N SER A 420 5.44 17.50 -0.17
CA SER A 420 5.47 18.14 1.16
C SER A 420 6.45 17.50 2.15
N ILE A 421 7.21 16.49 1.71
CA ILE A 421 8.15 15.76 2.57
C ILE A 421 9.47 16.55 2.67
N PRO A 422 9.89 16.98 3.88
CA PRO A 422 11.16 17.67 4.06
C PRO A 422 12.35 16.69 3.92
N PRO A 423 13.55 17.19 3.55
CA PRO A 423 14.73 16.33 3.37
C PRO A 423 15.35 15.86 4.69
N THR A 424 14.87 16.37 5.83
CA THR A 424 15.42 16.11 7.16
C THR A 424 14.35 15.92 8.22
N ILE A 425 14.68 15.13 9.23
CA ILE A 425 13.85 14.85 10.41
C ILE A 425 14.50 15.52 11.62
N ASP A 426 13.71 16.29 12.34
CA ASP A 426 14.10 16.95 13.60
C ASP A 426 13.63 16.12 14.80
N ARG A 427 14.47 16.04 15.84
CA ARG A 427 14.12 15.45 17.15
C ARG A 427 14.27 16.52 18.21
N LEU A 428 13.22 16.71 18.99
CA LEU A 428 13.12 17.79 19.98
C LEU A 428 12.92 17.20 21.37
N ASN A 429 13.53 17.82 22.38
CA ASN A 429 13.36 17.45 23.78
C ASN A 429 12.06 18.05 24.36
N GLU A 430 11.85 17.87 25.67
CA GLU A 430 10.71 18.40 26.42
C GLU A 430 10.53 19.94 26.32
N ASP A 431 11.61 20.69 26.12
CA ASP A 431 11.60 22.15 25.93
C ASP A 431 11.46 22.58 24.45
N TYR A 432 11.14 21.64 23.55
CA TYR A 432 11.12 21.85 22.09
C TYR A 432 12.48 22.32 21.51
N LYS A 433 13.58 21.98 22.18
CA LYS A 433 14.95 22.24 21.71
C LYS A 433 15.48 21.04 20.93
N PRO A 434 16.30 21.23 19.88
CA PRO A 434 16.91 20.12 19.15
C PRO A 434 17.74 19.21 20.07
N MET A 435 17.47 17.91 20.04
CA MET A 435 18.23 16.88 20.78
C MET A 435 19.56 16.50 20.12
N GLY A 436 19.80 16.98 18.90
CA GLY A 436 20.99 16.65 18.12
C GLY A 436 20.89 17.15 16.69
N PRO A 437 21.82 16.74 15.82
CA PRO A 437 21.79 17.12 14.42
C PRO A 437 20.56 16.53 13.70
N LYS A 438 20.06 17.27 12.71
CA LYS A 438 18.95 16.81 11.86
C LYS A 438 19.32 15.52 11.15
N ILE A 439 18.42 14.55 11.15
CA ILE A 439 18.61 13.27 10.46
C ILE A 439 18.25 13.47 8.99
N LYS A 440 19.09 13.03 8.05
CA LYS A 440 18.74 13.07 6.63
C LYS A 440 17.71 11.98 6.32
N LEU A 441 16.60 12.35 5.68
CA LEU A 441 15.51 11.42 5.35
C LEU A 441 16.00 10.20 4.56
N ARG A 442 16.89 10.43 3.58
CA ARG A 442 17.48 9.37 2.75
C ARG A 442 18.22 8.27 3.53
N THR A 443 18.58 8.54 4.79
CA THR A 443 19.30 7.61 5.68
C THR A 443 18.45 7.11 6.85
N SER A 444 17.16 7.48 6.89
CA SER A 444 16.24 7.10 7.97
C SER A 444 15.14 6.14 7.54
N PHE A 445 15.03 5.82 6.25
CA PHE A 445 14.12 4.77 5.80
C PHE A 445 14.48 3.44 6.50
N PHE A 446 13.48 2.77 7.09
CA PHE A 446 13.64 1.51 7.84
C PHE A 446 14.57 1.59 9.07
N ALA A 447 14.96 2.79 9.52
CA ALA A 447 15.92 2.97 10.60
C ALA A 447 15.26 2.96 11.98
N VAL A 448 14.32 2.03 12.25
CA VAL A 448 13.55 1.96 13.52
C VAL A 448 14.41 1.77 14.77
N TRP A 449 15.65 1.32 14.61
CA TRP A 449 16.64 1.35 15.70
C TRP A 449 16.80 2.75 16.31
N ARG A 450 16.59 3.81 15.52
CA ARG A 450 16.63 5.20 16.00
C ARG A 450 15.50 5.53 16.97
N ILE A 451 14.36 4.84 16.86
CA ILE A 451 13.25 4.98 17.82
C ILE A 451 13.56 4.17 19.08
N VAL A 452 14.05 2.94 18.91
CA VAL A 452 14.28 2.04 20.05
C VAL A 452 15.47 2.48 20.92
N GLN A 453 16.56 2.95 20.30
CA GLN A 453 17.82 3.24 20.98
C GLN A 453 18.19 4.73 20.97
N GLY A 454 17.55 5.53 20.13
CA GLY A 454 17.94 6.93 19.91
C GLY A 454 17.32 7.94 20.86
N GLY A 455 16.45 7.50 21.77
CA GLY A 455 15.43 8.37 22.40
C GLY A 455 14.58 9.03 21.32
#